data_AF-A0A0G1ARY3-F1
#
_entry.id   AF-A0A0G1ARY3-F1
#
_cell.length_a   1.000
_cell.length_b   1.000
_cell.length_c   1.000
_cell.angle_alpha   90.00
_cell.angle_beta   90.00
_cell.angle_gamma   90.00
#
_symmetry.space_group_name_H-M   'P 1'
#
loop_
_entity.id
_entity.type
_entity.pdbx_description
1 polymer ?
#
loop_
_entity_poly.entity_id
_entity_poly.type
_entity_poly.pdbx_seq_one_letter_code
_entity_poly.pdbx_strand_id
1 'polypeptide(L)'
;MFKLHPALKKYALFFISLVIIFPIKSYALETNTAFSIQIKDNAGNGGDIVTYRDGVYALSVEKYDTQMFGVIVDSPTTSLEDINLTDYKLVSSFGEVALNVSNRDGEIKEGDFLTSSDIPGVAVRANESGQILGVALEDYMPANNEDVGQILAFVDIKTSFIDKKISKNLLEILKTSLTSPFMTPIEALRYLLAILTVFASFVIGFSSFGKITGTSVEALGRNPMASASIRRVVIFNFVLTVIIMAVGLAIAYFVLVL
;
A
#
# COMPACT_ATOMS: atom_id res chain seq x y z
N MET A 1 -56.92 20.80 -30.04
CA MET A 1 -55.85 21.58 -30.70
C MET A 1 -55.90 23.01 -30.16
N PHE A 2 -55.25 23.28 -29.02
CA PHE A 2 -55.30 24.60 -28.36
C PHE A 2 -54.46 25.61 -29.16
N LYS A 3 -55.12 26.54 -29.87
CA LYS A 3 -54.46 27.68 -30.51
C LYS A 3 -54.07 28.68 -29.41
N LEU A 4 -52.77 28.77 -29.12
CA LEU A 4 -52.21 29.73 -28.19
C LEU A 4 -52.51 31.16 -28.67
N HIS A 5 -53.08 32.01 -27.81
CA HIS A 5 -53.42 33.40 -28.15
C HIS A 5 -52.16 34.19 -28.57
N PRO A 6 -52.18 35.00 -29.64
CA PRO A 6 -50.99 35.64 -30.21
C PRO A 6 -50.23 36.56 -29.24
N ALA A 7 -50.92 37.14 -28.26
CA ALA A 7 -50.29 37.90 -27.18
C ALA A 7 -49.41 37.02 -26.28
N LEU A 8 -49.87 35.80 -25.94
CA LEU A 8 -49.14 34.86 -25.10
C LEU A 8 -47.83 34.41 -25.77
N LYS A 9 -47.86 34.24 -27.10
CA LYS A 9 -46.67 33.88 -27.89
C LYS A 9 -45.62 35.00 -27.88
N LYS A 10 -46.02 36.27 -27.88
CA LYS A 10 -45.11 37.41 -27.77
C LYS A 10 -44.45 37.51 -26.39
N TYR A 11 -45.21 37.30 -25.31
CA TYR A 11 -44.64 37.28 -23.96
C TYR A 11 -43.69 36.09 -23.74
N ALA A 12 -44.01 34.93 -24.30
CA ALA A 12 -43.10 33.77 -24.27
C ALA A 12 -41.80 34.05 -25.04
N LEU A 13 -41.87 34.66 -26.23
CA LEU A 13 -40.69 35.06 -26.99
C LEU A 13 -39.84 36.12 -26.28
N PHE A 14 -40.49 37.06 -25.57
CA PHE A 14 -39.79 38.06 -24.76
C PHE A 14 -39.07 37.42 -23.57
N PHE A 15 -39.71 36.49 -22.85
CA PHE A 15 -39.09 35.76 -21.75
C PHE A 15 -37.92 34.89 -22.22
N ILE A 16 -38.05 34.21 -23.37
CA ILE A 16 -36.96 33.42 -23.96
C ILE A 16 -35.79 34.32 -24.36
N SER A 17 -36.06 35.49 -24.94
CA SER A 17 -35.03 36.49 -25.26
C SER A 17 -34.29 36.99 -24.01
N LEU A 18 -35.02 37.25 -22.92
CA LEU A 18 -34.44 37.71 -21.66
C LEU A 18 -33.49 36.65 -21.02
N VAL A 19 -33.84 35.37 -21.13
CA VAL A 19 -33.02 34.25 -20.64
C VAL A 19 -31.73 34.08 -21.48
N ILE A 20 -31.77 34.39 -22.77
CA ILE A 20 -30.59 34.31 -23.65
C ILE A 20 -29.60 35.47 -23.39
N ILE A 21 -30.10 36.63 -22.95
CA ILE A 21 -29.26 37.83 -22.70
C ILE A 21 -28.50 37.75 -21.36
N PHE A 22 -28.98 36.95 -20.41
CA PHE A 22 -28.27 36.66 -19.16
C PHE A 22 -27.57 35.30 -19.25
N PRO A 23 -26.29 35.23 -19.69
CA PRO A 23 -25.55 34.00 -19.57
C PRO A 23 -25.49 33.62 -18.09
N ILE A 24 -26.03 32.44 -17.76
CA ILE A 24 -25.89 31.84 -16.44
C ILE A 24 -24.40 31.54 -16.28
N LYS A 25 -23.66 32.45 -15.66
CA LYS A 25 -22.28 32.18 -15.29
C LYS A 25 -22.29 31.17 -14.15
N SER A 26 -21.93 29.93 -14.47
CA SER A 26 -21.61 28.93 -13.46
C SER A 26 -20.17 29.19 -13.01
N TYR A 27 -19.98 29.44 -11.72
CA TYR A 27 -18.66 29.43 -11.10
C TYR A 27 -18.47 28.05 -10.49
N ALA A 28 -17.54 27.27 -11.04
CA ALA A 28 -17.07 26.07 -10.38
C ALA A 28 -16.10 26.49 -9.27
N LEU A 29 -16.30 25.98 -8.06
CA LEU A 29 -15.34 26.15 -6.97
C LEU A 29 -14.32 25.03 -7.08
N GLU A 30 -13.10 25.36 -7.46
CA GLU A 30 -11.96 24.45 -7.34
C GLU A 30 -11.69 24.22 -5.84
N THR A 31 -11.56 22.97 -5.41
CA THR A 31 -11.40 22.61 -3.99
C THR A 31 -9.95 22.59 -3.53
N ASN A 32 -9.01 22.99 -4.40
CA ASN A 32 -7.60 23.04 -4.08
C ASN A 32 -7.28 24.24 -3.18
N THR A 33 -6.94 23.98 -1.93
CA THR A 33 -6.44 24.98 -0.97
C THR A 33 -5.01 24.61 -0.58
N ALA A 34 -4.07 25.52 -0.82
CA ALA A 34 -2.69 25.35 -0.39
C ALA A 34 -2.44 26.02 0.98
N PHE A 35 -1.54 25.44 1.77
CA PHE A 35 -1.14 25.97 3.07
C PHE A 35 0.31 26.43 3.05
N SER A 36 0.64 27.51 3.76
CA SER A 36 2.02 27.95 3.94
C SER A 36 2.78 26.99 4.88
N ILE A 37 3.83 26.36 4.36
CA ILE A 37 4.66 25.40 5.09
C ILE A 37 6.12 25.78 5.00
N GLN A 38 6.81 25.80 6.14
CA GLN A 38 8.26 25.93 6.21
C GLN A 38 8.92 24.60 5.88
N ILE A 39 9.47 24.50 4.67
CA ILE A 39 10.25 23.35 4.23
C ILE A 39 11.69 23.55 4.67
N LYS A 40 12.34 22.47 5.11
CA LYS A 40 13.75 22.46 5.48
C LYS A 40 14.60 23.10 4.38
N ASP A 41 15.42 24.08 4.77
CA ASP A 41 16.30 24.86 3.88
C ASP A 41 15.56 25.61 2.76
N ASN A 42 14.23 25.80 2.88
CA ASN A 42 13.34 26.34 1.85
C ASN A 42 13.53 25.66 0.47
N ALA A 43 13.88 24.36 0.50
CA ALA A 43 14.20 23.58 -0.68
C ALA A 43 12.94 23.21 -1.49
N GLY A 44 13.12 23.05 -2.80
CA GLY A 44 12.08 22.58 -3.72
C GLY A 44 11.45 23.67 -4.58
N ASN A 45 10.87 23.21 -5.68
CA ASN A 45 10.19 24.00 -6.71
C ASN A 45 8.72 23.57 -6.83
N GLY A 46 7.91 24.35 -7.54
CA GLY A 46 6.55 23.95 -7.88
C GLY A 46 6.52 22.57 -8.53
N GLY A 47 5.60 21.73 -8.06
CA GLY A 47 5.44 20.34 -8.46
C GLY A 47 6.26 19.33 -7.66
N ASP A 48 7.09 19.75 -6.71
CA ASP A 48 7.84 18.81 -5.88
C ASP A 48 6.98 18.23 -4.73
N ILE A 49 7.16 16.94 -4.45
CA ILE A 49 6.50 16.22 -3.36
C ILE A 49 7.21 16.52 -2.03
N VAL A 50 6.41 16.85 -1.02
CA VAL A 50 6.83 17.13 0.34
C VAL A 50 6.39 16.02 1.28
N THR A 51 7.24 15.66 2.23
CA THR A 51 6.96 14.71 3.31
C THR A 51 7.04 15.41 4.66
N TYR A 52 6.39 14.83 5.68
CA TYR A 52 6.43 15.31 7.05
C TYR A 52 6.95 14.20 7.97
N ARG A 53 8.16 14.36 8.50
CA ARG A 53 8.82 13.35 9.34
C ARG A 53 9.45 14.02 10.55
N ASP A 54 9.18 13.49 11.73
CA ASP A 54 9.75 13.96 13.00
C ASP A 54 9.60 15.49 13.24
N GLY A 55 8.48 16.07 12.79
CA GLY A 55 8.21 17.50 12.93
C GLY A 55 8.79 18.38 11.83
N VAL A 56 9.47 17.81 10.83
CA VAL A 56 10.16 18.55 9.76
C VAL A 56 9.52 18.24 8.41
N TYR A 57 9.24 19.30 7.65
CA TYR A 57 8.85 19.17 6.24
C TYR A 57 10.08 19.16 5.35
N ALA A 58 10.18 18.18 4.46
CA ALA A 58 11.30 18.04 3.52
C ALA A 58 10.81 17.49 2.18
N LEU A 59 11.66 17.56 1.15
CA LEU A 59 11.37 16.88 -0.10
C LEU A 59 11.35 15.36 0.10
N SER A 60 10.42 14.68 -0.58
CA SER A 60 10.41 13.22 -0.61
C SER A 60 11.65 12.71 -1.35
N VAL A 61 12.35 11.73 -0.79
CA VAL A 61 13.55 11.11 -1.37
C VAL A 61 13.48 9.59 -1.37
N GLU A 62 12.35 9.03 -0.91
CA GLU A 62 12.12 7.61 -0.78
C GLU A 62 11.00 7.20 -1.73
N LYS A 63 11.18 6.05 -2.41
CA LYS A 63 10.09 5.45 -3.19
C LYS A 63 8.96 5.01 -2.27
N TYR A 64 7.72 5.23 -2.66
CA TYR A 64 6.53 4.86 -1.87
C TYR A 64 6.55 5.42 -0.43
N ASP A 65 7.00 6.65 -0.26
CA ASP A 65 7.14 7.27 1.06
C ASP A 65 5.78 7.37 1.75
N THR A 66 5.66 6.69 2.89
CA THR A 66 4.42 6.65 3.68
C THR A 66 4.13 7.97 4.38
N GLN A 67 5.11 8.86 4.47
CA GLN A 67 5.03 10.17 5.13
C GLN A 67 4.79 11.32 4.14
N MET A 68 4.34 11.02 2.91
CA MET A 68 3.93 12.06 1.94
C MET A 68 2.86 12.96 2.54
N PHE A 69 3.11 14.26 2.44
CA PHE A 69 2.23 15.29 2.97
C PHE A 69 1.47 16.01 1.85
N GLY A 70 2.13 16.35 0.74
CA GLY A 70 1.53 17.13 -0.34
C GLY A 70 2.53 17.50 -1.43
N VAL A 71 2.15 18.43 -2.29
CA VAL A 71 2.94 18.91 -3.43
C VAL A 71 3.08 20.43 -3.34
N ILE A 72 4.26 20.96 -3.63
CA ILE A 72 4.51 22.42 -3.68
C ILE A 72 3.75 23.01 -4.87
N VAL A 73 2.98 24.07 -4.65
CA VAL A 73 2.20 24.76 -5.68
C VAL A 73 2.62 26.23 -5.75
N ASP A 74 3.09 26.69 -6.90
CA ASP A 74 3.58 28.08 -7.05
C ASP A 74 2.45 29.11 -7.17
N SER A 75 1.27 28.71 -7.67
CA SER A 75 0.14 29.62 -7.93
C SER A 75 -1.21 28.94 -7.68
N PRO A 76 -1.56 28.67 -6.40
CA PRO A 76 -2.84 28.06 -6.06
C PRO A 76 -4.00 29.05 -6.22
N THR A 77 -5.20 28.53 -6.54
CA THR A 77 -6.43 29.33 -6.61
C THR A 77 -6.84 29.87 -5.24
N THR A 78 -6.65 29.08 -4.18
CA THR A 78 -6.89 29.47 -2.79
C THR A 78 -5.68 29.10 -1.94
N SER A 79 -5.19 30.03 -1.13
CA SER A 79 -4.13 29.78 -0.14
C SER A 79 -4.55 30.23 1.27
N LEU A 80 -4.11 29.48 2.27
CA LEU A 80 -4.15 29.87 3.67
C LEU A 80 -2.72 30.04 4.15
N GLU A 81 -2.35 31.31 4.34
CA GLU A 81 -0.98 31.72 4.64
C GLU A 81 -0.89 32.22 6.08
N ASP A 82 0.08 31.71 6.82
CA ASP A 82 0.43 32.22 8.13
C ASP A 82 1.28 33.48 7.96
N ILE A 83 0.70 34.60 8.36
CA ILE A 83 1.31 35.93 8.30
C ILE A 83 2.62 36.05 9.11
N ASN A 84 2.90 35.13 10.03
CA ASN A 84 4.11 35.13 10.84
C ASN A 84 5.22 34.24 10.27
N LEU A 85 4.92 33.38 9.30
CA LEU A 85 5.92 32.55 8.65
C LEU A 85 6.70 33.37 7.61
N THR A 86 8.02 33.37 7.73
CA THR A 86 8.95 33.77 6.66
C THR A 86 9.48 32.52 5.97
N ASP A 87 9.88 32.65 4.70
CA ASP A 87 10.49 31.58 3.89
C ASP A 87 9.67 30.28 3.85
N TYR A 88 8.38 30.41 3.47
CA TYR A 88 7.47 29.28 3.29
C TYR A 88 7.26 28.94 1.81
N LYS A 89 6.77 27.73 1.59
CA LYS A 89 6.22 27.25 0.32
C LYS A 89 4.73 26.97 0.50
N LEU A 90 3.96 27.17 -0.55
CA LEU A 90 2.55 26.78 -0.56
C LEU A 90 2.47 25.30 -0.94
N VAL A 91 1.82 24.50 -0.12
CA VAL A 91 1.70 23.05 -0.32
C VAL A 91 0.24 22.65 -0.33
N SER A 92 -0.16 21.89 -1.34
CA SER A 92 -1.48 21.28 -1.43
C SER A 92 -1.41 19.77 -1.22
N SER A 93 -2.32 19.25 -0.41
CA SER A 93 -2.46 17.81 -0.15
C SER A 93 -3.64 17.17 -0.90
N PHE A 94 -4.40 17.96 -1.65
CA PHE A 94 -5.59 17.49 -2.34
C PHE A 94 -5.98 18.40 -3.52
N GLY A 95 -6.37 17.81 -4.65
CA GLY A 95 -6.88 18.52 -5.82
C GLY A 95 -5.94 18.45 -7.02
N GLU A 96 -6.24 19.23 -8.06
CA GLU A 96 -5.45 19.28 -9.28
C GLU A 96 -4.20 20.15 -9.08
N VAL A 97 -3.02 19.58 -9.31
CA VAL A 97 -1.74 20.29 -9.21
C VAL A 97 -0.85 19.94 -10.39
N ALA A 98 0.02 20.88 -10.76
CA ALA A 98 1.16 20.59 -11.61
C ALA A 98 2.18 19.80 -10.79
N LEU A 99 2.56 18.61 -11.25
CA LEU A 99 3.39 17.65 -10.53
C LEU A 99 4.64 17.33 -11.34
N ASN A 100 5.80 17.35 -10.71
CA ASN A 100 7.05 16.96 -11.33
C ASN A 100 7.13 15.45 -11.39
N VAL A 101 7.34 14.90 -12.59
CA VAL A 101 7.32 13.47 -12.85
C VAL A 101 8.50 13.01 -13.68
N SER A 102 8.85 11.74 -13.53
CA SER A 102 9.81 11.02 -14.36
C SER A 102 9.23 9.68 -14.81
N ASN A 103 9.60 9.20 -15.98
CA ASN A 103 9.26 7.87 -16.49
C ASN A 103 10.30 6.80 -16.10
N ARG A 104 11.09 7.04 -15.04
CA ARG A 104 12.07 6.07 -14.51
C ARG A 104 11.45 4.70 -14.22
N ASP A 105 10.23 4.68 -13.68
CA ASP A 105 9.47 3.46 -13.40
C ASP A 105 8.47 3.10 -14.51
N GLY A 106 8.68 3.65 -15.71
CA GLY A 106 7.93 3.43 -16.93
C GLY A 106 7.08 4.63 -17.36
N GLU A 107 6.57 4.56 -18.59
CA GLU A 107 5.69 5.58 -19.18
C GLU A 107 4.49 5.87 -18.28
N ILE A 108 4.17 7.15 -18.09
CA ILE A 108 2.98 7.58 -17.36
C ILE A 108 1.89 7.88 -18.38
N LYS A 109 0.70 7.34 -18.16
CA LYS A 109 -0.49 7.62 -18.96
C LYS A 109 -1.57 8.25 -18.09
N GLU A 110 -2.47 8.98 -18.73
CA GLU A 110 -3.68 9.47 -18.09
C GLU A 110 -4.41 8.31 -17.38
N GLY A 111 -4.73 8.50 -16.10
CA GLY A 111 -5.36 7.49 -15.25
C GLY A 111 -4.38 6.59 -14.47
N ASP A 112 -3.08 6.65 -14.74
CA ASP A 112 -2.09 5.90 -13.95
C ASP A 112 -1.95 6.46 -12.53
N PHE A 113 -1.73 5.56 -11.57
CA PHE A 113 -1.40 5.97 -10.21
C PHE A 113 0.04 6.47 -10.12
N LEU A 114 0.25 7.55 -9.37
CA LEU A 114 1.56 8.17 -9.15
C LEU A 114 2.00 8.04 -7.69
N THR A 115 3.29 7.82 -7.48
CA THR A 115 3.91 7.72 -6.15
C THR A 115 5.24 8.47 -6.10
N SER A 116 5.80 8.67 -4.90
CA SER A 116 7.12 9.28 -4.74
C SER A 116 8.24 8.41 -5.29
N SER A 117 9.35 9.03 -5.67
CA SER A 117 10.54 8.34 -6.19
C SER A 117 11.77 8.56 -5.32
N ASP A 118 12.88 7.97 -5.75
CA ASP A 118 14.23 8.23 -5.24
C ASP A 118 14.87 9.51 -5.82
N ILE A 119 14.18 10.20 -6.74
CA ILE A 119 14.54 11.55 -7.18
C ILE A 119 13.84 12.54 -6.23
N PRO A 120 14.59 13.46 -5.58
CA PRO A 120 14.02 14.41 -4.63
C PRO A 120 12.84 15.19 -5.21
N GLY A 121 11.67 15.05 -4.56
CA GLY A 121 10.44 15.76 -4.93
C GLY A 121 9.73 15.26 -6.19
N VAL A 122 10.25 14.28 -6.91
CA VAL A 122 9.68 13.88 -8.20
C VAL A 122 8.85 12.61 -8.06
N ALA A 123 7.69 12.58 -8.73
CA ALA A 123 6.81 11.43 -8.79
C ALA A 123 7.16 10.49 -9.95
N VAL A 124 6.79 9.23 -9.80
CA VAL A 124 6.89 8.20 -10.84
C VAL A 124 5.62 7.37 -10.87
N ARG A 125 5.42 6.60 -11.94
CA ARG A 125 4.31 5.64 -12.02
C ARG A 125 4.40 4.59 -10.91
N ALA A 126 3.30 4.35 -10.22
CA ALA A 126 3.20 3.29 -9.23
C ALA A 126 3.02 1.92 -9.90
N ASN A 127 3.97 1.01 -9.68
CA ASN A 127 3.97 -0.35 -10.22
C ASN A 127 3.63 -1.45 -9.19
N GLU A 128 3.60 -1.09 -7.90
CA GLU A 128 3.38 -1.97 -6.75
C GLU A 128 2.37 -1.35 -5.78
N SER A 129 1.83 -2.19 -4.89
CA SER A 129 0.94 -1.73 -3.82
C SER A 129 1.72 -0.90 -2.79
N GLY A 130 1.15 0.22 -2.36
CA GLY A 130 1.83 1.12 -1.43
C GLY A 130 1.14 2.48 -1.31
N GLN A 131 1.89 3.47 -0.82
CA GLN A 131 1.41 4.84 -0.71
C GLN A 131 1.36 5.49 -2.11
N ILE A 132 0.19 5.98 -2.50
CA ILE A 132 -0.06 6.69 -3.75
C ILE A 132 -0.28 8.16 -3.43
N LEU A 133 0.34 9.03 -4.23
CA LEU A 133 0.15 10.48 -4.16
C LEU A 133 -1.17 10.89 -4.83
N GLY A 134 -1.47 10.30 -5.99
CA GLY A 134 -2.58 10.72 -6.82
C GLY A 134 -2.70 9.93 -8.13
N VAL A 135 -3.42 10.52 -9.08
CA VAL A 135 -3.67 9.98 -10.43
C VAL A 135 -3.18 10.98 -11.48
N ALA A 136 -2.49 10.49 -12.50
CA ALA A 136 -2.06 11.30 -13.65
C ALA A 136 -3.26 11.78 -14.47
N LEU A 137 -3.30 13.07 -14.83
CA LEU A 137 -4.30 13.63 -15.73
C LEU A 137 -3.76 13.88 -17.15
N GLU A 138 -2.46 13.67 -17.35
CA GLU A 138 -1.80 13.80 -18.65
C GLU A 138 -0.79 12.67 -18.86
N ASP A 139 -0.48 12.39 -20.11
CA ASP A 139 0.55 11.45 -20.51
C ASP A 139 1.96 12.07 -20.34
N TYR A 140 2.94 11.27 -19.91
CA TYR A 140 4.35 11.67 -19.88
C TYR A 140 5.25 10.56 -20.45
N MET A 141 5.83 10.85 -21.61
CA MET A 141 6.66 9.94 -22.40
C MET A 141 7.91 10.64 -22.96
N PRO A 142 8.88 11.01 -22.11
CA PRO A 142 10.13 11.62 -22.58
C PRO A 142 11.00 10.60 -23.31
N ALA A 143 11.97 11.10 -24.10
CA ALA A 143 12.90 10.26 -24.83
C ALA A 143 13.91 9.55 -23.91
N ASN A 144 14.22 10.14 -22.75
CA ASN A 144 15.14 9.61 -21.77
C ASN A 144 14.39 9.37 -20.44
N ASN A 145 14.65 8.21 -19.82
CA ASN A 145 13.94 7.76 -18.63
C ASN A 145 14.22 8.57 -17.37
N GLU A 146 15.26 9.39 -17.40
CA GLU A 146 15.75 10.21 -16.29
C GLU A 146 15.30 11.66 -16.39
N ASP A 147 14.66 12.04 -17.51
CA ASP A 147 14.17 13.39 -17.70
C ASP A 147 13.01 13.64 -16.73
N VAL A 148 13.05 14.82 -16.11
CA VAL A 148 11.99 15.32 -15.25
C VAL A 148 11.16 16.31 -16.05
N GLY A 149 9.86 16.06 -16.11
CA GLY A 149 8.89 16.94 -16.70
C GLY A 149 7.80 17.28 -15.70
N GLN A 150 6.84 18.07 -16.14
CA GLN A 150 5.70 18.46 -15.32
C GLN A 150 4.43 18.07 -16.04
N ILE A 151 3.51 17.43 -15.31
CA ILE A 151 2.18 17.07 -15.79
C ILE A 151 1.12 17.52 -14.80
N LEU A 152 -0.10 17.66 -15.27
CA LEU A 152 -1.25 17.80 -14.38
C LEU A 152 -1.57 16.45 -13.72
N ALA A 153 -1.80 16.47 -12.41
CA ALA A 153 -2.20 15.31 -11.62
C ALA A 153 -3.26 15.68 -10.59
N PHE A 154 -4.15 14.73 -10.30
CA PHE A 154 -5.10 14.85 -9.20
C PHE A 154 -4.49 14.21 -7.94
N VAL A 155 -4.09 15.04 -6.98
CA VAL A 155 -3.52 14.62 -5.70
C VAL A 155 -4.65 14.20 -4.76
N ASP A 156 -4.53 12.99 -4.24
CA ASP A 156 -5.39 12.40 -3.22
C ASP A 156 -4.59 11.27 -2.56
N ILE A 157 -3.86 11.65 -1.51
CA ILE A 157 -2.86 10.81 -0.86
C ILE A 157 -3.55 9.67 -0.11
N LYS A 158 -3.33 8.44 -0.57
CA LYS A 158 -3.94 7.24 0.01
C LYS A 158 -3.08 6.01 -0.23
N THR A 159 -3.30 4.98 0.56
CA THR A 159 -2.72 3.66 0.29
C THR A 159 -3.57 2.94 -0.76
N SER A 160 -2.94 2.42 -1.81
CA SER A 160 -3.62 1.65 -2.87
C SER A 160 -3.05 0.24 -3.01
N PHE A 161 -3.92 -0.71 -3.28
CA PHE A 161 -3.56 -2.10 -3.58
C PHE A 161 -3.61 -2.30 -5.09
N ILE A 162 -2.45 -2.32 -5.72
CA ILE A 162 -2.32 -2.66 -7.13
C ILE A 162 -2.31 -4.18 -7.22
N ASP A 163 -3.41 -4.76 -7.69
CA ASP A 163 -3.55 -6.18 -8.03
C ASP A 163 -2.62 -6.50 -9.20
N LYS A 164 -1.33 -6.69 -8.89
CA LYS A 164 -0.37 -7.23 -9.84
C LYS A 164 -0.84 -8.64 -10.15
N LYS A 165 -1.39 -8.87 -11.35
CA LYS A 165 -1.80 -10.21 -11.83
C LYS A 165 -0.66 -11.18 -11.53
N ILE A 166 -0.85 -11.99 -10.50
CA ILE A 166 0.18 -12.84 -9.92
C ILE A 166 0.68 -13.75 -11.03
N SER A 167 1.91 -13.52 -11.48
CA SER A 167 2.63 -14.49 -12.29
C SER A 167 2.77 -15.77 -11.44
N LYS A 168 2.61 -16.95 -12.05
CA LYS A 168 2.45 -18.25 -11.37
C LYS A 168 3.69 -18.74 -10.60
N ASN A 169 4.67 -17.88 -10.33
CA ASN A 169 5.97 -18.30 -9.82
C ASN A 169 6.04 -18.19 -8.28
N LEU A 170 6.20 -19.34 -7.62
CA LEU A 170 6.29 -19.48 -6.15
C LEU A 170 7.39 -18.59 -5.53
N LEU A 171 8.49 -18.39 -6.27
CA LEU A 171 9.61 -17.56 -5.82
C LEU A 171 9.28 -16.07 -5.82
N GLU A 172 8.40 -15.62 -6.73
CA GLU A 172 7.92 -14.23 -6.76
C GLU A 172 6.91 -13.99 -5.63
N ILE A 173 6.03 -14.95 -5.36
CA ILE A 173 5.08 -14.91 -4.22
C ILE A 173 5.83 -14.80 -2.89
N LEU A 174 6.91 -15.58 -2.72
CA LEU A 174 7.77 -15.49 -1.53
C LEU A 174 8.45 -14.13 -1.42
N LYS A 175 8.97 -13.57 -2.51
CA LYS A 175 9.59 -12.24 -2.51
C LYS A 175 8.59 -11.13 -2.17
N THR A 176 7.41 -11.13 -2.79
CA THR A 176 6.36 -10.13 -2.52
C THR A 176 5.82 -10.24 -1.09
N SER A 177 5.76 -11.44 -0.53
CA SER A 177 5.38 -11.64 0.88
C SER A 177 6.44 -11.09 1.84
N LEU A 178 7.71 -11.09 1.45
CA LEU A 178 8.83 -10.52 2.22
C LEU A 178 8.95 -9.00 2.08
N THR A 179 8.46 -8.41 0.98
CA THR A 179 8.47 -6.95 0.76
C THR A 179 7.15 -6.28 1.13
N SER A 180 6.20 -7.02 1.70
CA SER A 180 4.93 -6.46 2.16
C SER A 180 5.17 -5.44 3.28
N PRO A 181 4.61 -4.21 3.19
CA PRO A 181 4.74 -3.16 4.21
C PRO A 181 4.21 -3.54 5.60
N PHE A 182 3.48 -4.66 5.71
CA PHE A 182 2.75 -5.06 6.93
C PHE A 182 3.43 -6.18 7.74
N MET A 183 4.52 -6.78 7.25
CA MET A 183 5.30 -7.75 8.00
C MET A 183 6.75 -7.28 7.97
N THR A 184 7.36 -7.06 9.13
CA THR A 184 8.81 -6.89 9.16
C THR A 184 9.42 -8.17 8.56
N PRO A 185 10.41 -8.10 7.64
CA PRO A 185 10.96 -9.30 6.98
C PRO A 185 11.43 -10.40 7.95
N ILE A 186 11.74 -10.01 9.20
CA ILE A 186 12.08 -10.91 10.29
C ILE A 186 10.87 -11.72 10.82
N GLU A 187 9.66 -11.16 10.84
CA GLU A 187 8.45 -11.87 11.30
C GLU A 187 8.03 -12.98 10.33
N ALA A 188 8.11 -12.74 9.03
CA ALA A 188 7.83 -13.77 8.02
C ALA A 188 8.76 -14.98 8.17
N LEU A 189 10.05 -14.74 8.46
CA LEU A 189 11.03 -15.81 8.73
C LEU A 189 10.69 -16.57 10.02
N ARG A 190 10.26 -15.87 11.08
CA ARG A 190 9.83 -16.50 12.35
C ARG A 190 8.65 -17.44 12.12
N TYR A 191 7.64 -17.02 11.35
CA TYR A 191 6.49 -17.87 11.03
C TYR A 191 6.87 -19.11 10.22
N LEU A 192 7.77 -18.97 9.24
CA LEU A 192 8.30 -20.10 8.49
C LEU A 192 9.02 -21.11 9.41
N LEU A 193 9.89 -20.61 10.29
CA LEU A 193 10.63 -21.45 11.25
C LEU A 193 9.70 -22.16 12.23
N ALA A 194 8.65 -21.48 12.72
CA ALA A 194 7.64 -22.09 13.57
C ALA A 194 6.92 -23.25 12.87
N ILE A 195 6.47 -23.04 11.62
CA ILE A 195 5.80 -24.09 10.82
C ILE A 195 6.74 -25.28 10.60
N LEU A 196 8.00 -25.05 10.22
CA LEU A 196 8.97 -26.12 10.01
C LEU A 196 9.27 -26.90 11.31
N THR A 197 9.34 -26.21 12.44
CA THR A 197 9.60 -26.83 13.75
C THR A 197 8.44 -27.71 14.19
N VAL A 198 7.20 -27.24 14.04
CA VAL A 198 6.00 -28.06 14.29
C VAL A 198 6.02 -29.28 13.36
N PHE A 199 6.19 -29.06 12.06
CA PHE A 199 6.19 -30.15 11.09
C PHE A 199 7.25 -31.21 11.40
N ALA A 200 8.50 -30.80 11.68
CA ALA A 200 9.57 -31.70 12.06
C ALA A 200 9.26 -32.49 13.34
N SER A 201 8.70 -31.84 14.36
CA SER A 201 8.36 -32.47 15.64
C SER A 201 7.26 -33.52 15.48
N PHE A 202 6.26 -33.25 14.63
CA PHE A 202 5.22 -34.22 14.30
C PHE A 202 5.76 -35.39 13.46
N VAL A 203 6.61 -35.13 12.45
CA VAL A 203 7.23 -36.19 11.64
C VAL A 203 8.10 -37.10 12.51
N ILE A 204 8.93 -36.53 13.38
CA ILE A 204 9.78 -37.30 14.31
C ILE A 204 8.91 -38.08 15.30
N GLY A 205 7.89 -37.44 15.88
CA GLY A 205 6.96 -38.08 16.81
C GLY A 205 6.26 -39.29 16.19
N PHE A 206 5.59 -39.10 15.07
CA PHE A 206 4.87 -40.19 14.38
C PHE A 206 5.80 -41.28 13.86
N SER A 207 6.97 -40.92 13.30
CA SER A 207 7.94 -41.91 12.81
C SER A 207 8.49 -42.77 13.95
N SER A 208 8.85 -42.14 15.06
CA SER A 208 9.35 -42.82 16.26
C SER A 208 8.27 -43.73 16.87
N PHE A 209 7.06 -43.20 17.07
CA PHE A 209 5.94 -43.95 17.59
C PHE A 209 5.57 -45.15 16.73
N GLY A 210 5.50 -44.98 15.40
CA GLY A 210 5.17 -46.07 14.47
C GLY A 210 6.18 -47.22 14.55
N LYS A 211 7.48 -46.91 14.53
CA LYS A 211 8.54 -47.91 14.62
C LYS A 211 8.55 -48.65 15.97
N ILE A 212 8.42 -47.90 17.07
CA ILE A 212 8.50 -48.46 18.43
C ILE A 212 7.23 -49.24 18.79
N THR A 213 6.07 -48.77 18.36
CA THR A 213 4.80 -49.45 18.61
C THR A 213 4.72 -50.76 17.83
N GLY A 214 5.18 -50.78 16.57
CA GLY A 214 5.21 -52.01 15.78
C GLY A 214 5.97 -53.15 16.44
N THR A 215 7.19 -52.88 16.92
CA THR A 215 8.01 -53.87 17.64
C THR A 215 7.40 -54.27 18.99
N SER A 216 6.76 -53.33 19.69
CA SER A 216 6.08 -53.61 20.96
C SER A 216 4.84 -54.50 20.76
N VAL A 217 4.09 -54.30 19.68
CA VAL A 217 2.91 -55.11 19.34
C VAL A 217 3.33 -56.50 18.86
N GLU A 218 4.39 -56.61 18.06
CA GLU A 218 4.96 -57.92 17.66
C GLU A 218 5.40 -58.72 18.89
N ALA A 219 6.09 -58.08 19.85
CA ALA A 219 6.49 -58.72 21.09
C ALA A 219 5.29 -59.20 21.93
N LEU A 220 4.20 -58.42 21.97
CA LEU A 220 2.96 -58.80 22.66
C LEU A 220 2.30 -60.02 22.00
N GLY A 221 2.28 -60.06 20.67
CA GLY A 221 1.76 -61.19 19.91
C GLY A 221 2.57 -62.47 20.10
N ARG A 222 3.91 -62.35 20.23
CA ARG A 222 4.81 -63.50 20.42
C ARG A 222 4.86 -64.02 21.85
N ASN A 223 4.61 -63.18 22.86
CA ASN A 223 4.64 -63.58 24.26
C ASN A 223 3.50 -62.93 25.08
N PRO A 224 2.29 -63.53 25.05
CA PRO A 224 1.14 -62.97 25.77
C PRO A 224 1.28 -63.00 27.30
N MET A 225 2.15 -63.85 27.85
CA MET A 225 2.38 -63.93 29.31
C MET A 225 3.11 -62.69 29.84
N ALA A 226 3.90 -62.00 29.01
CA ALA A 226 4.56 -60.74 29.34
C ALA A 226 3.70 -59.49 29.06
N SER A 227 2.41 -59.69 28.73
CA SER A 227 1.51 -58.63 28.26
C SER A 227 1.42 -57.41 29.16
N ALA A 228 1.44 -57.61 30.49
CA ALA A 228 1.41 -56.51 31.45
C ALA A 228 2.67 -55.62 31.38
N SER A 229 3.84 -56.23 31.16
CA SER A 229 5.10 -55.49 31.04
C SER A 229 5.18 -54.73 29.70
N ILE A 230 4.81 -55.40 28.61
CA ILE A 230 4.83 -54.82 27.26
C ILE A 230 3.83 -53.66 27.14
N ARG A 231 2.63 -53.82 27.71
CA ARG A 231 1.62 -52.75 27.73
C ARG A 231 2.13 -51.49 28.42
N ARG A 232 2.86 -51.62 29.54
CA ARG A 232 3.47 -50.48 30.23
C ARG A 232 4.49 -49.76 29.36
N VAL A 233 5.31 -50.50 28.61
CA VAL A 233 6.30 -49.94 27.68
C VAL A 233 5.62 -49.19 26.52
N VAL A 234 4.54 -49.75 25.94
CA VAL A 234 3.76 -49.07 24.89
C VAL A 234 3.18 -47.75 25.39
N ILE A 235 2.58 -47.76 26.59
CA ILE A 235 2.01 -46.55 27.19
C ILE A 235 3.11 -45.50 27.45
N PHE A 236 4.26 -45.93 27.98
CA PHE A 236 5.39 -45.03 28.22
C PHE A 236 5.88 -44.37 26.92
N ASN A 237 6.06 -45.15 25.86
CA ASN A 237 6.51 -44.63 24.56
C ASN A 237 5.47 -43.71 23.89
N PHE A 238 4.19 -44.02 24.06
CA PHE A 238 3.10 -43.13 23.62
C PHE A 238 3.19 -41.78 24.34
N VAL A 239 3.29 -41.80 25.67
CA VAL A 239 3.44 -40.57 26.47
C VAL A 239 4.69 -39.79 26.07
N LEU A 240 5.83 -40.46 25.88
CA LEU A 240 7.06 -39.84 25.43
C LEU A 240 6.90 -39.16 24.07
N THR A 241 6.19 -39.80 23.14
CA THR A 241 5.92 -39.23 21.82
C THR A 241 5.07 -37.96 21.93
N VAL A 242 4.02 -38.00 22.75
CA VAL A 242 3.17 -36.83 23.01
C VAL A 242 3.99 -35.69 23.62
N ILE A 243 4.91 -35.99 24.54
CA ILE A 243 5.81 -35.00 25.14
C ILE A 243 6.71 -34.37 24.06
N ILE A 244 7.32 -35.16 23.18
CA ILE A 244 8.17 -34.64 22.09
C ILE A 244 7.38 -33.69 21.18
N MET A 245 6.16 -34.06 20.81
CA MET A 245 5.29 -33.19 19.99
C MET A 245 4.89 -31.92 20.75
N ALA A 246 4.59 -32.01 22.04
CA ALA A 246 4.25 -30.86 22.88
C ALA A 246 5.44 -29.90 23.05
N VAL A 247 6.66 -30.42 23.19
CA VAL A 247 7.89 -29.61 23.23
C VAL A 247 8.10 -28.89 21.90
N GLY A 248 7.88 -29.56 20.77
CA GLY A 248 7.92 -28.94 19.45
C GLY A 248 6.95 -27.77 19.29
N LEU A 249 5.72 -27.94 19.78
CA LEU A 249 4.71 -26.87 19.83
C LEU A 249 5.12 -25.74 20.75
N ALA A 250 5.70 -26.04 21.92
CA ALA A 250 6.18 -25.02 22.85
C ALA A 250 7.31 -24.19 22.24
N ILE A 251 8.28 -24.82 21.57
CA ILE A 251 9.36 -24.13 20.85
C ILE A 251 8.78 -23.23 19.76
N ALA A 252 7.84 -23.75 18.95
CA ALA A 252 7.19 -22.95 17.91
C ALA A 252 6.45 -21.74 18.50
N TYR A 253 5.76 -21.91 19.63
CA TYR A 253 5.12 -20.81 20.35
C TYR A 253 6.14 -19.75 20.80
N PHE A 254 7.27 -20.16 21.37
CA PHE A 254 8.35 -19.23 21.73
C PHE A 254 8.89 -18.46 20.52
N VAL A 255 9.02 -19.12 19.35
CA VAL A 255 9.44 -18.45 18.11
C VAL A 255 8.42 -17.40 17.63
N LEU A 256 7.13 -17.58 17.93
CA LEU A 256 6.09 -16.61 17.58
C LEU A 256 6.06 -15.40 18.53
N VAL A 257 6.40 -15.61 19.80
CA VAL A 257 6.28 -14.58 20.85
C VAL A 257 7.55 -13.74 21.01
N LEU A 258 8.74 -14.32 20.80
CA LEU A 258 10.01 -13.58 20.76
C LEU A 258 10.18 -12.86 19.42
#